data_AF-A0A1P8LW75-F1
#
_entry.id   AF-A0A1P8LW75-F1
#
_cell.length_a   1.000
_cell.length_b   1.000
_cell.length_c   1.000
_cell.angle_alpha   90.00
_cell.angle_beta   90.00
_cell.angle_gamma   90.00
#
_symmetry.space_group_name_H-M   'P 1'
#
loop_
_entity.id
_entity.type
_entity.pdbx_description
1 polymer ?
#
loop_
_entity_poly.entity_id
_entity_poly.type
_entity_poly.pdbx_seq_one_letter_code
_entity_poly.pdbx_strand_id
1 'polypeptide(L)'
;MVQVPTHVDDIGWARLAERLCYLFPPVVGVGAVGVLEDLDLGVPGLSWGLFLVGTAGYTLLTLGMSLALFFDADRIRRQPRASGNWRPRPWLNAAFALLWAPAAGVVYLARRHRRFGTPPGWSGWWVVVALSLATTLFGLVAAGVSILLSIPGLLATGAGLAGAVAFGAFPVAIHRDAAYVCTESDSWRPNPGVYLALAFLSLSVPPVQPALAAYYLYHRREAIGVPALE
;
A
#
# COMPACT_ATOMS: atom_id res chain seq x y z
N MET A 1 -23.04 -2.29 38.07
CA MET A 1 -22.91 -1.71 36.71
C MET A 1 -21.50 -2.03 36.22
N VAL A 2 -21.38 -2.95 35.27
CA VAL A 2 -20.10 -3.26 34.63
C VAL A 2 -19.80 -2.09 33.70
N GLN A 3 -18.74 -1.33 33.99
CA GLN A 3 -18.19 -0.40 33.00
C GLN A 3 -17.61 -1.24 31.87
N VAL A 4 -18.34 -1.30 30.76
CA VAL A 4 -17.79 -1.74 29.48
C VAL A 4 -16.77 -0.67 29.08
N PRO A 5 -15.47 -0.99 28.92
CA PRO A 5 -14.52 -0.03 28.40
C PRO A 5 -14.91 0.30 26.97
N THR A 6 -15.26 1.56 26.70
CA THR A 6 -15.53 2.10 25.35
C THR A 6 -14.23 2.25 24.57
N HIS A 7 -13.53 1.14 24.32
CA HIS A 7 -12.28 1.11 23.55
C HIS A 7 -12.51 1.06 22.02
N VAL A 8 -13.71 1.44 21.56
CA VAL A 8 -14.17 1.22 20.18
C VAL A 8 -14.06 2.47 19.29
N ASP A 9 -13.80 3.66 19.86
CA ASP A 9 -13.83 4.92 19.10
C ASP A 9 -12.47 5.48 18.65
N ASP A 10 -11.32 4.92 19.07
CA ASP A 10 -10.00 5.57 18.90
C ASP A 10 -9.27 5.33 17.56
N ILE A 11 -9.76 4.44 16.68
CA ILE A 11 -9.00 3.97 15.50
C ILE A 11 -9.67 4.30 14.15
N GLY A 12 -10.88 4.88 14.13
CA GLY A 12 -11.70 5.03 12.93
C GLY A 12 -11.01 5.75 11.75
N TRP A 13 -10.56 6.99 11.97
CA TRP A 13 -10.02 7.83 10.89
C TRP A 13 -8.67 7.38 10.37
N ALA A 14 -7.77 6.95 11.26
CA ALA A 14 -6.49 6.38 10.87
C ALA A 14 -6.65 5.10 10.04
N ARG A 15 -7.57 4.22 10.44
CA ARG A 15 -7.89 2.99 9.70
C ARG A 15 -8.59 3.29 8.38
N LEU A 16 -9.41 4.33 8.32
CA LEU A 16 -9.98 4.81 7.06
C LEU A 16 -8.87 5.32 6.14
N ALA A 17 -7.96 6.17 6.61
CA ALA A 17 -6.82 6.65 5.84
C ALA A 17 -5.93 5.50 5.35
N GLU A 18 -5.68 4.50 6.20
CA GLU A 18 -4.97 3.27 5.81
C GLU A 18 -5.67 2.52 4.67
N ARG A 19 -6.98 2.28 4.79
CA ARG A 19 -7.78 1.61 3.75
C ARG A 19 -7.82 2.42 2.46
N LEU A 20 -7.97 3.73 2.55
CA LEU A 20 -7.93 4.62 1.41
C LEU A 20 -6.55 4.59 0.73
N CYS A 21 -5.44 4.50 1.48
CA CYS A 21 -4.11 4.30 0.91
C CYS A 21 -4.06 3.03 0.03
N TYR A 22 -4.65 1.93 0.49
CA TYR A 22 -4.69 0.69 -0.30
C TYR A 22 -5.56 0.78 -1.56
N LEU A 23 -6.54 1.69 -1.56
CA LEU A 23 -7.43 1.90 -2.70
C LEU A 23 -6.87 2.87 -3.72
N PHE A 24 -5.86 3.68 -3.39
CA PHE A 24 -5.17 4.47 -4.41
C PHE A 24 -4.46 3.51 -5.36
N PRO A 25 -4.87 3.44 -6.64
CA PRO A 25 -4.09 2.73 -7.62
C PRO A 25 -2.76 3.50 -7.70
N PRO A 26 -1.63 2.89 -7.38
CA PRO A 26 -0.35 3.54 -7.56
C PRO A 26 -0.10 3.63 -9.05
N VAL A 27 -0.50 4.75 -9.67
CA VAL A 27 -0.20 5.10 -11.06
C VAL A 27 -0.89 4.20 -12.12
N VAL A 28 -1.46 3.05 -11.75
CA VAL A 28 -2.17 2.11 -12.64
C VAL A 28 -3.39 2.75 -13.31
N GLY A 29 -4.06 3.72 -12.67
CA GLY A 29 -5.23 4.37 -13.25
C GLY A 29 -4.97 5.13 -14.56
N VAL A 30 -3.72 5.49 -14.88
CA VAL A 30 -3.38 6.16 -16.14
C VAL A 30 -2.72 5.19 -17.11
N GLY A 31 -1.80 4.34 -16.63
CA GLY A 31 -1.12 3.35 -17.47
C GLY A 31 -2.01 2.19 -17.92
N ALA A 32 -2.84 1.63 -17.04
CA ALA A 32 -3.78 0.57 -17.42
C ALA A 32 -4.94 1.11 -18.26
N VAL A 33 -5.36 2.35 -18.05
CA VAL A 33 -6.37 2.98 -18.93
C VAL A 33 -5.77 3.22 -20.31
N GLY A 34 -4.55 3.76 -20.42
CA GLY A 34 -3.87 3.91 -21.71
C GLY A 34 -3.64 2.58 -22.43
N VAL A 35 -3.21 1.54 -21.70
CA VAL A 35 -3.03 0.20 -22.29
C VAL A 35 -4.37 -0.46 -22.67
N LEU A 36 -5.43 -0.31 -21.85
CA LEU A 36 -6.77 -0.83 -22.19
C LEU A 36 -7.43 -0.07 -23.33
N GLU A 37 -7.12 1.21 -23.49
CA GLU A 37 -7.52 2.05 -24.61
C GLU A 37 -6.76 1.66 -25.89
N ASP A 38 -5.46 1.43 -25.80
CA ASP A 38 -4.62 0.96 -26.92
C ASP A 38 -4.95 -0.46 -27.38
N LEU A 39 -5.49 -1.31 -26.49
CA LEU A 39 -5.89 -2.68 -26.82
C LEU A 39 -7.21 -2.77 -27.62
N ASP A 40 -7.87 -1.64 -27.90
CA ASP A 40 -9.14 -1.48 -28.63
C ASP A 40 -10.01 -2.74 -28.57
N LEU A 41 -10.43 -3.09 -27.35
CA LEU A 41 -11.13 -4.36 -27.06
C LEU A 41 -12.52 -4.46 -27.71
N GLY A 42 -12.94 -3.47 -28.51
CA GLY A 42 -14.23 -3.42 -29.19
C GLY A 42 -15.43 -3.36 -28.25
N VAL A 43 -15.20 -3.10 -26.96
CA VAL A 43 -16.25 -3.04 -25.92
C VAL A 43 -16.84 -1.63 -25.91
N PRO A 44 -18.12 -1.45 -26.31
CA PRO A 44 -18.75 -0.14 -26.34
C PRO A 44 -18.79 0.47 -24.93
N GLY A 45 -18.33 1.72 -24.79
CA GLY A 45 -18.37 2.46 -23.53
C GLY A 45 -17.28 2.11 -22.51
N LEU A 46 -16.33 1.24 -22.84
CA LEU A 46 -15.20 0.89 -21.96
C LEU A 46 -14.35 2.13 -21.63
N SER A 47 -14.00 2.95 -22.62
CA SER A 47 -13.24 4.18 -22.43
C SER A 47 -13.95 5.16 -21.49
N TRP A 48 -15.26 5.36 -21.68
CA TRP A 48 -16.08 6.20 -20.82
C TRP A 48 -16.18 5.65 -19.38
N GLY A 49 -16.35 4.34 -19.24
CA GLY A 49 -16.33 3.67 -17.94
C GLY A 49 -14.99 3.83 -17.21
N LEU A 50 -13.88 3.60 -17.91
CA LEU A 50 -12.52 3.78 -17.39
C LEU A 50 -12.26 5.25 -17.02
N PHE A 51 -12.69 6.20 -17.84
CA PHE A 51 -12.59 7.62 -17.55
C PHE A 51 -13.37 8.00 -16.29
N LEU A 52 -14.62 7.57 -16.16
CA LEU A 52 -15.45 7.85 -14.98
C LEU A 52 -14.88 7.21 -13.72
N VAL A 53 -14.48 5.94 -13.79
CA VAL A 53 -13.87 5.24 -12.65
C VAL A 53 -12.54 5.88 -12.27
N GLY A 54 -11.71 6.25 -13.25
CA GLY A 54 -10.43 6.91 -13.03
C GLY A 54 -10.61 8.28 -12.40
N THR A 55 -11.36 9.18 -13.04
CA THR A 55 -11.52 10.58 -12.59
C THR A 55 -12.40 10.72 -11.36
N ALA A 56 -13.61 10.14 -11.36
CA ALA A 56 -14.51 10.23 -10.23
C ALA A 56 -13.99 9.40 -9.05
N GLY A 57 -13.45 8.20 -9.31
CA GLY A 57 -12.83 7.37 -8.27
C GLY A 57 -11.63 8.06 -7.63
N TYR A 58 -10.71 8.61 -8.43
CA TYR A 58 -9.56 9.36 -7.89
C TYR A 58 -10.00 10.60 -7.09
N THR A 59 -11.01 11.34 -7.58
CA THR A 59 -11.55 12.51 -6.87
C THR A 59 -12.16 12.12 -5.52
N LEU A 60 -12.99 11.08 -5.50
CA LEU A 60 -13.61 10.57 -4.27
C LEU A 60 -12.56 10.05 -3.27
N LEU A 61 -11.55 9.33 -3.75
CA LEU A 61 -10.45 8.85 -2.91
C LEU A 61 -9.64 10.02 -2.34
N THR A 62 -9.35 11.04 -3.16
CA THR A 62 -8.59 12.24 -2.76
C THR A 62 -9.35 13.06 -1.71
N LEU A 63 -10.65 13.29 -1.92
CA LEU A 63 -11.52 13.95 -0.94
C LEU A 63 -11.65 13.12 0.34
N GLY A 64 -11.87 11.82 0.21
CA GLY A 64 -11.92 10.89 1.34
C GLY A 64 -10.64 10.91 2.17
N MET A 65 -9.47 10.89 1.51
CA MET A 65 -8.17 10.97 2.18
C MET A 65 -8.00 12.31 2.87
N SER A 66 -8.32 13.41 2.20
CA SER A 66 -8.25 14.76 2.77
C SER A 66 -9.09 14.88 4.04
N LEU A 67 -10.35 14.40 4.01
CA LEU A 67 -11.23 14.37 5.17
C LEU A 67 -10.68 13.46 6.28
N ALA A 68 -10.25 12.25 5.95
CA ALA A 68 -9.70 11.30 6.92
C ALA A 68 -8.47 11.87 7.64
N LEU A 69 -7.54 12.49 6.91
CA LEU A 69 -6.37 13.12 7.49
C LEU A 69 -6.72 14.37 8.30
N PHE A 70 -7.68 15.18 7.85
CA PHE A 70 -8.14 16.35 8.58
C PHE A 70 -8.70 15.96 9.95
N PHE A 71 -9.67 15.04 9.98
CA PHE A 71 -10.35 14.65 11.21
C PHE A 71 -9.44 13.87 12.16
N ASP A 72 -8.56 12.99 11.65
CA ASP A 72 -7.57 12.32 12.50
C ASP A 72 -6.58 13.33 13.11
N ALA A 73 -6.07 14.27 12.30
CA ALA A 73 -5.12 15.29 12.78
C ALA A 73 -5.77 16.24 13.79
N ASP A 74 -7.02 16.67 13.56
CA ASP A 74 -7.73 17.56 14.46
C ASP A 74 -7.99 16.89 15.81
N ARG A 75 -8.41 15.61 15.78
CA ARG A 75 -8.55 14.79 16.98
C ARG A 75 -7.24 14.68 17.75
N ILE A 76 -6.14 14.31 17.08
CA ILE A 76 -4.83 14.16 17.72
C ILE A 76 -4.35 15.49 18.33
N ARG A 77 -4.61 16.61 17.67
CA ARG A 77 -4.27 17.94 18.18
C ARG A 77 -5.04 18.30 19.46
N ARG A 78 -6.29 17.83 19.60
CA ARG A 78 -7.11 17.98 20.82
C ARG A 78 -6.68 17.05 21.95
N GLN A 79 -5.84 16.05 21.67
CA GLN A 79 -5.32 15.07 22.65
C GLN A 79 -3.79 15.19 22.84
N PRO A 80 -3.26 16.34 23.29
CA PRO A 80 -1.82 16.60 23.34
C PRO A 80 -1.04 15.68 24.27
N ARG A 81 -1.68 15.07 25.28
CA ARG A 81 -1.02 14.13 26.20
C ARG A 81 -0.66 12.80 25.53
N ALA A 82 -1.41 12.38 24.51
CA ALA A 82 -1.20 11.10 23.83
C ALA A 82 -0.20 11.16 22.66
N SER A 83 -0.06 12.33 22.04
CA SER A 83 0.82 12.55 20.87
C SER A 83 2.25 12.96 21.22
N GLY A 84 2.55 13.21 22.50
CA GLY A 84 3.81 13.80 22.93
C GLY A 84 4.04 15.17 22.29
N ASN A 85 5.20 15.36 21.63
CA ASN A 85 5.57 16.63 20.97
C ASN A 85 5.00 16.79 19.55
N TRP A 86 4.25 15.81 19.02
CA TRP A 86 3.71 15.90 17.68
C TRP A 86 2.38 16.67 17.65
N ARG A 87 2.38 17.85 17.01
CA ARG A 87 1.18 18.67 16.84
C ARG A 87 0.83 18.78 15.34
N PRO A 88 0.09 17.81 14.77
CA PRO A 88 -0.30 17.89 13.38
C PRO A 88 -1.19 19.13 13.15
N ARG A 89 -0.98 19.81 12.02
CA ARG A 89 -1.83 20.91 11.56
C ARG A 89 -2.89 20.32 10.62
N PRO A 90 -4.18 20.24 11.01
CA PRO A 90 -5.19 19.49 10.25
C PRO A 90 -5.33 19.96 8.80
N TRP A 91 -5.40 21.28 8.61
CA TRP A 91 -5.53 21.89 7.30
C TRP A 91 -4.32 21.63 6.37
N LEU A 92 -3.10 21.54 6.91
CA LEU A 92 -1.92 21.23 6.10
C LEU A 92 -1.95 19.79 5.59
N ASN A 93 -2.38 18.84 6.43
CA ASN A 93 -2.50 17.45 5.99
C ASN A 93 -3.62 17.29 4.96
N ALA A 94 -4.75 17.98 5.15
CA ALA A 94 -5.86 18.01 4.20
C ALA A 94 -5.42 18.62 2.85
N ALA A 95 -4.78 19.79 2.87
CA ALA A 95 -4.28 20.45 1.66
C ALA A 95 -3.22 19.60 0.96
N PHE A 96 -2.33 18.95 1.71
CA PHE A 96 -1.36 18.03 1.14
C PHE A 96 -2.03 16.82 0.49
N ALA A 97 -3.10 16.28 1.07
CA ALA A 97 -3.86 15.21 0.45
C ALA A 97 -4.58 15.65 -0.82
N LEU A 98 -5.13 16.87 -0.87
CA LEU A 98 -5.73 17.40 -2.10
C LEU A 98 -4.72 17.55 -3.23
N LEU A 99 -3.46 17.90 -2.90
CA LEU A 99 -2.38 18.01 -3.87
C LEU A 99 -1.85 16.64 -4.31
N TRP A 100 -1.63 15.74 -3.35
CA TRP A 100 -1.03 14.43 -3.59
C TRP A 100 -1.45 13.39 -2.55
N ALA A 101 -2.67 12.87 -2.69
CA ALA A 101 -3.30 12.02 -1.68
C ALA A 101 -2.50 10.75 -1.29
N PRO A 102 -1.92 9.96 -2.23
CA PRO A 102 -1.10 8.81 -1.87
C PRO A 102 0.10 9.19 -0.98
N ALA A 103 0.86 10.22 -1.37
CA ALA A 103 2.02 10.67 -0.62
C ALA A 103 1.62 11.21 0.76
N ALA A 104 0.55 12.01 0.81
CA ALA A 104 0.03 12.56 2.06
C ALA A 104 -0.40 11.47 3.04
N GLY A 105 -1.17 10.48 2.58
CA GLY A 105 -1.63 9.36 3.40
C GLY A 105 -0.46 8.57 3.98
N VAL A 106 0.51 8.21 3.14
CA VAL A 106 1.66 7.41 3.55
C VAL A 106 2.58 8.15 4.51
N VAL A 107 2.92 9.42 4.21
CA VAL A 107 3.75 10.25 5.10
C VAL A 107 3.07 10.45 6.45
N TYR A 108 1.76 10.67 6.44
CA TYR A 108 0.97 10.82 7.65
C TYR A 108 0.96 9.53 8.48
N LEU A 109 0.67 8.38 7.88
CA LEU A 109 0.68 7.06 8.54
C LEU A 109 2.06 6.72 9.11
N ALA A 110 3.14 7.00 8.37
CA ALA A 110 4.51 6.79 8.85
C ALA A 110 4.84 7.62 10.09
N ARG A 111 4.43 8.89 10.11
CA ARG A 111 4.59 9.79 11.27
C ARG A 111 3.72 9.33 12.45
N ARG A 112 2.47 8.95 12.18
CA ARG A 112 1.52 8.47 13.19
C ARG A 112 2.01 7.19 13.85
N HIS A 113 2.53 6.24 13.07
CA HIS A 113 3.06 4.97 13.58
C HIS A 113 4.20 5.20 14.60
N ARG A 114 5.12 6.14 14.36
CA ARG A 114 6.20 6.45 15.31
C ARG A 114 5.71 6.95 16.67
N ARG A 115 4.45 7.41 16.77
CA ARG A 115 3.88 8.01 17.98
C ARG A 115 2.85 7.11 18.66
N PHE A 116 2.05 6.42 17.87
CA PHE A 116 0.89 5.65 18.35
C PHE A 116 0.99 4.15 18.02
N GLY A 117 2.02 3.73 17.29
CA GLY A 117 2.09 2.39 16.71
C GLY A 117 1.06 2.15 15.60
N THR A 118 1.10 0.94 15.06
CA THR A 118 0.08 0.39 14.15
C THR A 118 -0.36 -0.94 14.75
N PRO A 119 -1.66 -1.24 14.83
CA PRO A 119 -2.10 -2.56 15.27
C PRO A 119 -1.48 -3.67 14.42
N PRO A 120 -1.11 -4.81 15.03
CA PRO A 120 -0.46 -5.90 14.31
C PRO A 120 -1.34 -6.43 13.18
N GLY A 121 -0.69 -6.85 12.10
CA GLY A 121 -1.30 -7.67 11.06
C GLY A 121 -1.40 -9.14 11.48
N TRP A 122 -1.93 -9.97 10.59
CA TRP A 122 -1.85 -11.43 10.72
C TRP A 122 -0.46 -11.95 10.35
N SER A 123 -0.02 -13.03 10.98
CA SER A 123 1.31 -13.62 10.77
C SER A 123 1.56 -14.16 9.37
N GLY A 124 0.53 -14.38 8.54
CA GLY A 124 0.66 -14.96 7.19
C GLY A 124 0.94 -13.96 6.06
N TRP A 125 1.00 -12.64 6.34
CA TRP A 125 1.20 -11.63 5.29
C TRP A 125 2.53 -11.77 4.54
N TRP A 126 3.57 -12.30 5.18
CA TRP A 126 4.84 -12.61 4.50
C TRP A 126 4.68 -13.59 3.33
N VAL A 127 3.71 -14.50 3.37
CA VAL A 127 3.44 -15.44 2.26
C VAL A 127 3.03 -14.64 1.03
N VAL A 128 2.20 -13.61 1.21
CA VAL A 128 1.77 -12.73 0.11
C VAL A 128 2.95 -11.89 -0.40
N VAL A 129 3.85 -11.44 0.49
CA VAL A 129 5.09 -10.76 0.10
C VAL A 129 6.00 -11.69 -0.71
N ALA A 130 6.21 -12.93 -0.26
CA ALA A 130 7.01 -13.94 -0.93
C ALA A 130 6.42 -14.36 -2.28
N LEU A 131 5.09 -14.54 -2.35
CA LEU A 131 4.39 -14.82 -3.59
C LEU A 131 4.55 -13.65 -4.57
N SER A 132 4.42 -12.41 -4.11
CA SER A 132 4.63 -11.22 -4.94
C SER A 132 6.05 -11.16 -5.52
N LEU A 133 7.07 -11.50 -4.72
CA LEU A 133 8.44 -11.61 -5.20
C LEU A 133 8.58 -12.74 -6.23
N ALA A 134 8.07 -13.93 -5.94
CA ALA A 134 8.15 -15.09 -6.83
C ALA A 134 7.47 -14.82 -8.17
N THR A 135 6.27 -14.23 -8.17
CA THR A 135 5.55 -13.86 -9.39
C THR A 135 6.31 -12.80 -10.18
N THR A 136 6.93 -11.82 -9.52
CA THR A 136 7.72 -10.78 -10.21
C THR A 136 8.97 -11.36 -10.87
N LEU A 137 9.70 -12.23 -10.18
CA LEU A 137 10.87 -12.92 -10.73
C LEU A 137 10.49 -13.85 -11.89
N PHE A 138 9.39 -14.60 -11.75
CA PHE A 138 8.87 -15.43 -12.82
C PHE A 138 8.48 -14.60 -14.04
N GLY A 139 7.77 -13.48 -13.83
CA GLY A 139 7.41 -12.55 -14.90
C GLY A 139 8.63 -12.00 -15.64
N LEU A 140 9.68 -11.66 -14.90
CA LEU A 140 10.96 -11.20 -15.48
C LEU A 140 11.61 -12.29 -16.36
N VAL A 141 11.67 -13.53 -15.86
CA VAL A 141 12.21 -14.67 -16.62
C VAL A 141 11.38 -14.95 -17.86
N ALA A 142 10.05 -14.99 -17.72
CA ALA A 142 9.13 -15.20 -18.84
C ALA A 142 9.27 -14.11 -19.90
N ALA A 143 9.41 -12.85 -19.50
CA ALA A 143 9.66 -11.74 -20.42
C ALA A 143 11.01 -11.91 -21.15
N GLY A 144 12.08 -12.28 -20.44
CA GLY A 144 13.39 -12.55 -21.05
C GLY A 144 13.35 -13.68 -22.08
N VAL A 145 12.71 -14.81 -21.74
CA VAL A 145 12.49 -15.94 -22.66
C VAL A 145 11.68 -15.51 -23.88
N SER A 146 10.63 -14.72 -23.68
CA SER A 146 9.76 -14.23 -24.75
C SER A 146 10.51 -13.33 -25.72
N ILE A 147 11.39 -12.45 -25.22
CA ILE A 147 12.27 -11.59 -26.04
C ILE A 147 13.24 -12.46 -26.83
N LEU A 148 13.90 -13.42 -26.18
CA LEU A 148 14.90 -14.29 -26.81
C LEU A 148 14.29 -15.18 -27.91
N LEU A 149 13.07 -15.67 -27.70
CA LEU A 149 12.38 -16.58 -28.62
C LEU A 149 11.40 -15.85 -29.56
N SER A 150 11.26 -14.52 -29.44
CA SER A 150 10.31 -13.70 -30.20
C SER A 150 8.86 -14.22 -30.16
N ILE A 151 8.39 -14.64 -28.98
CA ILE A 151 7.02 -15.16 -28.77
C ILE A 151 6.14 -14.06 -28.14
N PRO A 152 5.31 -13.33 -28.91
CA PRO A 152 4.65 -12.11 -28.42
C PRO A 152 3.59 -12.39 -27.33
N GLY A 153 2.84 -13.48 -27.45
CA GLY A 153 1.75 -13.80 -26.52
C GLY A 153 2.22 -14.18 -25.11
N LEU A 154 3.45 -14.67 -24.99
CA LEU A 154 4.02 -15.12 -23.71
C LEU A 154 4.51 -13.91 -22.88
N LEU A 155 4.92 -12.85 -23.57
CA LEU A 155 5.29 -11.55 -23.01
C LEU A 155 4.08 -10.84 -22.36
N ALA A 156 2.95 -10.79 -23.07
CA ALA A 156 1.73 -10.15 -22.58
C ALA A 156 1.15 -10.85 -21.35
N THR A 157 1.12 -12.18 -21.36
CA THR A 157 0.53 -12.98 -20.26
C THR A 157 1.41 -12.92 -19.00
N GLY A 158 2.74 -13.01 -19.16
CA GLY A 158 3.68 -12.93 -18.04
C GLY A 158 3.74 -11.54 -17.40
N ALA A 159 3.78 -10.48 -18.21
CA ALA A 159 3.77 -9.10 -17.73
C ALA A 159 2.44 -8.72 -17.07
N GLY A 160 1.31 -9.16 -17.63
CA GLY A 160 -0.02 -8.90 -17.08
C GLY A 160 -0.23 -9.54 -15.70
N LEU A 161 0.15 -10.82 -15.55
CA LEU A 161 0.01 -11.53 -14.27
C LEU A 161 0.94 -10.95 -13.19
N ALA A 162 2.22 -10.72 -13.53
CA ALA A 162 3.18 -10.14 -12.59
C ALA A 162 2.81 -8.72 -12.18
N GLY A 163 2.30 -7.91 -13.13
CA GLY A 163 1.73 -6.60 -12.86
C GLY A 163 0.56 -6.70 -11.88
N ALA A 164 -0.47 -7.48 -12.19
CA ALA A 164 -1.68 -7.55 -11.35
C ALA A 164 -1.37 -7.90 -9.88
N VAL A 165 -0.46 -8.85 -9.65
CA VAL A 165 -0.06 -9.26 -8.29
C VAL A 165 0.79 -8.19 -7.60
N ALA A 166 1.80 -7.63 -8.29
CA ALA A 166 2.68 -6.60 -7.73
C ALA A 166 1.92 -5.31 -7.40
N PHE A 167 1.00 -4.88 -8.26
CA PHE A 167 0.26 -3.62 -8.07
C PHE A 167 -0.86 -3.73 -7.03
N GLY A 168 -1.52 -4.89 -6.91
CA GLY A 168 -2.67 -5.05 -6.02
C GLY A 168 -2.30 -5.49 -4.60
N ALA A 169 -1.50 -6.55 -4.48
CA ALA A 169 -1.33 -7.23 -3.20
C ALA A 169 -0.09 -6.78 -2.44
N PHE A 170 1.00 -6.45 -3.14
CA PHE A 170 2.30 -6.22 -2.50
C PHE A 170 2.32 -5.04 -1.51
N PRO A 171 1.80 -3.82 -1.82
CA PRO A 171 1.82 -2.71 -0.86
C PRO A 171 1.04 -3.00 0.41
N VAL A 172 -0.10 -3.68 0.28
CA VAL A 172 -0.93 -4.10 1.42
C VAL A 172 -0.19 -5.15 2.24
N ALA A 173 0.37 -6.16 1.59
CA ALA A 173 1.06 -7.26 2.23
C ALA A 173 2.29 -6.80 3.03
N ILE A 174 3.16 -6.00 2.43
CA ILE A 174 4.37 -5.52 3.10
C ILE A 174 4.05 -4.53 4.22
N HIS A 175 3.03 -3.69 4.07
CA HIS A 175 2.57 -2.83 5.16
C HIS A 175 2.04 -3.65 6.35
N ARG A 176 1.18 -4.62 6.08
CA ARG A 176 0.55 -5.45 7.11
C ARG A 176 1.54 -6.36 7.81
N ASP A 177 2.45 -6.97 7.06
CA ASP A 177 3.52 -7.78 7.63
C ASP A 177 4.49 -6.91 8.43
N ALA A 178 4.85 -5.71 7.95
CA ALA A 178 5.71 -4.80 8.72
C ALA A 178 5.06 -4.39 10.05
N ALA A 179 3.72 -4.22 10.08
CA ALA A 179 3.01 -3.94 11.32
C ALA A 179 3.08 -5.13 12.29
N TYR A 180 2.99 -6.36 11.79
CA TYR A 180 3.17 -7.57 12.59
C TYR A 180 4.62 -7.74 13.09
N VAL A 181 5.62 -7.60 12.23
CA VAL A 181 7.03 -7.75 12.61
C VAL A 181 7.43 -6.68 13.63
N CYS A 182 6.94 -5.45 13.49
CA CYS A 182 7.22 -4.37 14.43
C CYS A 182 6.70 -4.65 15.84
N THR A 183 5.66 -5.47 16.00
CA THR A 183 5.13 -5.85 17.32
C THR A 183 5.76 -7.12 17.88
N GLU A 184 6.11 -8.08 17.01
CA GLU A 184 6.62 -9.39 17.43
C GLU A 184 8.16 -9.46 17.54
N SER A 185 8.88 -8.48 16.99
CA SER A 185 10.35 -8.46 17.01
C SER A 185 10.91 -7.39 17.93
N ASP A 186 11.91 -7.79 18.73
CA ASP A 186 12.74 -6.87 19.49
C ASP A 186 14.03 -6.46 18.77
N SER A 187 14.49 -7.23 17.79
CA SER A 187 15.74 -6.97 17.05
C SER A 187 15.55 -6.06 15.84
N TRP A 188 14.38 -6.09 15.21
CA TRP A 188 14.07 -5.27 14.04
C TRP A 188 12.63 -4.75 14.07
N ARG A 189 12.49 -3.42 14.12
CA ARG A 189 11.18 -2.75 14.21
C ARG A 189 10.89 -1.92 12.95
N PRO A 190 10.44 -2.56 11.86
CA PRO A 190 10.15 -1.87 10.61
C PRO A 190 8.97 -0.90 10.78
N ASN A 191 9.06 0.29 10.19
CA ASN A 191 7.93 1.23 10.19
C ASN A 191 6.96 0.89 9.04
N PRO A 192 5.71 0.47 9.31
CA PRO A 192 4.76 0.03 8.28
C PRO A 192 4.43 1.13 7.25
N GLY A 193 4.36 2.39 7.70
CA GLY A 193 4.11 3.51 6.80
C GLY A 193 5.30 3.76 5.85
N VAL A 194 6.53 3.57 6.31
CA VAL A 194 7.72 3.66 5.45
C VAL A 194 7.74 2.53 4.43
N TYR A 195 7.44 1.29 4.85
CA TYR A 195 7.39 0.16 3.92
C TYR A 195 6.27 0.29 2.89
N LEU A 196 5.13 0.87 3.26
CA LEU A 196 4.08 1.23 2.30
C LEU A 196 4.56 2.27 1.28
N ALA A 197 5.33 3.27 1.72
CA ALA A 197 5.94 4.27 0.83
C ALA A 197 6.90 3.63 -0.17
N LEU A 198 7.80 2.78 0.33
CA LEU A 198 8.77 2.06 -0.49
C LEU A 198 8.06 1.11 -1.45
N ALA A 199 6.97 0.48 -1.03
CA ALA A 199 6.16 -0.36 -1.90
C ALA A 199 5.58 0.45 -3.06
N PHE A 200 4.97 1.61 -2.80
CA PHE A 200 4.47 2.47 -3.88
C PHE A 200 5.57 2.99 -4.80
N LEU A 201 6.72 3.39 -4.24
CA LEU A 201 7.87 3.79 -5.04
C LEU A 201 8.36 2.65 -5.94
N SER A 202 8.35 1.42 -5.42
CA SER A 202 8.78 0.23 -6.13
C SER A 202 7.93 -0.12 -7.35
N LEU A 203 6.68 0.36 -7.37
CA LEU A 203 5.78 0.20 -8.51
C LEU A 203 6.09 1.17 -9.65
N SER A 204 6.77 2.28 -9.35
CA SER A 204 7.25 3.22 -10.37
C SER A 204 8.61 2.83 -10.95
N VAL A 205 9.39 2.00 -10.23
CA VAL A 205 10.74 1.60 -10.61
C VAL A 205 10.81 0.07 -10.54
N PRO A 206 10.51 -0.66 -11.64
CA PRO A 206 10.29 -2.10 -11.61
C PRO A 206 11.38 -2.93 -10.90
N PRO A 207 12.69 -2.63 -11.03
CA PRO A 207 13.74 -3.36 -10.30
C PRO A 207 13.71 -3.18 -8.77
N VAL A 208 13.08 -2.12 -8.27
CA VAL A 208 13.04 -1.82 -6.82
C VAL A 208 12.11 -2.77 -6.09
N GLN A 209 11.04 -3.26 -6.73
CA GLN A 209 10.07 -4.16 -6.09
C GLN A 209 10.71 -5.47 -5.63
N PRO A 210 11.41 -6.24 -6.49
CA PRO A 210 12.01 -7.51 -6.07
C PRO A 210 13.14 -7.28 -5.07
N ALA A 211 13.91 -6.19 -5.22
CA ALA A 211 14.96 -5.83 -4.27
C ALA A 211 14.39 -5.52 -2.88
N LEU A 212 13.33 -4.72 -2.79
CA LEU A 212 12.64 -4.40 -1.54
C LEU A 212 12.04 -5.63 -0.88
N ALA A 213 11.33 -6.47 -1.66
CA ALA A 213 10.71 -7.69 -1.15
C ALA A 213 11.75 -8.68 -0.62
N ALA A 214 12.85 -8.89 -1.36
CA ALA A 214 13.93 -9.76 -0.94
C ALA A 214 14.63 -9.25 0.33
N TYR A 215 14.99 -7.96 0.36
CA TYR A 215 15.59 -7.31 1.54
C TYR A 215 14.68 -7.44 2.77
N TYR A 216 13.39 -7.17 2.60
CA TYR A 216 12.42 -7.25 3.68
C TYR A 216 12.27 -8.68 4.21
N LEU A 217 12.11 -9.68 3.34
CA LEU A 217 11.97 -11.09 3.73
C LEU A 217 13.23 -11.63 4.41
N TYR A 218 14.41 -11.20 3.95
CA TYR A 218 15.68 -11.55 4.57
C TYR A 218 15.73 -11.07 6.04
N HIS A 219 15.50 -9.78 6.26
CA HIS A 219 15.52 -9.22 7.62
C HIS A 219 14.40 -9.74 8.50
N ARG A 220 13.20 -9.97 7.93
CA ARG A 220 12.11 -10.62 8.66
C ARG A 220 12.54 -11.99 9.19
N ARG A 221 13.18 -12.80 8.34
CA ARG A 221 13.65 -14.13 8.72
C ARG A 221 14.71 -14.07 9.82
N GLU A 222 15.63 -13.13 9.77
CA GLU A 222 16.60 -12.91 10.86
C GLU A 222 15.91 -12.46 12.15
N ALA A 223 14.87 -11.63 12.03
CA ALA A 223 14.22 -10.98 13.16
C ALA A 223 13.25 -11.88 13.93
N ILE A 224 12.46 -12.70 13.22
CA ILE A 224 11.39 -13.52 13.81
C ILE A 224 11.30 -14.94 13.22
N GLY A 225 12.20 -15.32 12.32
CA GLY A 225 12.19 -16.64 11.68
C GLY A 225 11.07 -16.85 10.66
N VAL A 226 10.83 -18.12 10.34
CA VAL A 226 9.67 -18.56 9.54
C VAL A 226 8.73 -19.30 10.48
N PRO A 227 7.46 -18.88 10.61
CA PRO A 227 6.51 -19.59 11.46
C PRO A 227 6.33 -21.03 10.95
N ALA A 228 6.21 -21.99 11.86
CA ALA A 228 5.82 -23.35 11.50
C ALA A 228 4.41 -23.30 10.88
N LEU A 229 4.22 -24.02 9.76
CA LEU A 229 2.89 -24.25 9.21
C LEU A 229 2.17 -25.21 10.17
N GLU A 230 1.37 -24.65 11.09
CA GLU A 230 0.39 -25.41 11.88
C GLU A 230 -0.93 -25.54 11.11
#